data_AF-M1C4Q9-F1
#
_entry.id   AF-M1C4Q9-F1
#
_cell.length_a   1.000
_cell.length_b   1.000
_cell.length_c   1.000
_cell.angle_alpha   90.00
_cell.angle_beta   90.00
_cell.angle_gamma   90.00
#
_symmetry.space_group_name_H-M   'P 1'
#
loop_
_entity.id
_entity.type
_entity.pdbx_description
1 polymer ?
#
loop_
_entity_poly.entity_id
_entity_poly.type
_entity_poly.pdbx_seq_one_letter_code
_entity_poly.pdbx_strand_id
1 'polypeptide(L)'
;MSGSVKKIADVTFKAGRTIDWEGMAKLLVTDEARKEFSNLRRAFDDVNSQLQTKFSQEPEPINWEYYRKGIGSRLVDMYKEAYDSVEIPKFVDTVTPQYKPKFDALLVELKEAEQKSLKESERLEKEVADVQELKVFISPYFSMYIYSYQ
;
A
#
# COMPACT_ATOMS: atom_id res chain seq x y z
N MET A 1 5.17 -15.04 25.39
CA MET A 1 4.17 -14.48 24.44
C MET A 1 4.78 -14.12 23.07
N SER A 2 5.71 -14.93 22.53
CA SER A 2 6.41 -14.70 21.24
C SER A 2 5.51 -14.91 20.00
N GLY A 3 4.44 -15.71 20.13
CA GLY A 3 3.62 -16.15 18.98
C GLY A 3 2.77 -15.06 18.32
N SER A 4 2.37 -14.00 19.03
CA SER A 4 1.46 -12.98 18.46
C SER A 4 2.20 -11.98 17.57
N VAL A 5 3.43 -11.59 17.93
CA VAL A 5 4.25 -10.66 17.13
C VAL A 5 4.77 -11.35 15.87
N LYS A 6 5.22 -12.61 15.98
CA LYS A 6 5.57 -13.44 14.81
C LYS A 6 4.40 -13.60 13.84
N LYS A 7 3.19 -13.87 14.34
CA LYS A 7 1.98 -13.97 13.51
C LYS A 7 1.63 -12.68 12.78
N ILE A 8 1.74 -11.52 13.44
CA ILE A 8 1.45 -10.23 12.80
C ILE A 8 2.48 -9.95 11.71
N ALA A 9 3.78 -10.13 12.00
CA ALA A 9 4.86 -9.97 11.03
C ALA A 9 4.70 -10.91 9.81
N ASP A 10 4.32 -12.16 10.03
CA ASP A 10 4.05 -13.12 8.94
C ASP A 10 2.83 -12.74 8.08
N VAL A 11 1.79 -12.15 8.68
CA VAL A 11 0.60 -11.69 7.96
C VAL A 11 0.90 -10.44 7.13
N THR A 12 1.61 -9.45 7.68
CA THR A 12 2.06 -8.28 6.91
C THR A 12 3.06 -8.66 5.82
N PHE A 13 3.92 -9.65 6.07
CA PHE A 13 4.86 -10.17 5.08
C PHE A 13 4.17 -10.85 3.89
N LYS A 14 3.18 -11.71 4.18
CA LYS A 14 2.36 -12.36 3.13
C LYS A 14 1.54 -11.35 2.34
N ALA A 15 0.96 -10.35 3.01
CA ALA A 15 0.27 -9.26 2.34
C ALA A 15 1.23 -8.46 1.45
N GLY A 16 2.42 -8.09 1.95
CA GLY A 16 3.42 -7.30 1.23
C GLY A 16 3.98 -7.94 -0.04
N ARG A 17 4.21 -9.26 -0.04
CA ARG A 17 4.63 -9.98 -1.27
C ARG A 17 3.55 -10.04 -2.35
N THR A 18 2.28 -9.83 -1.98
CA THR A 18 1.14 -9.92 -2.88
C THR A 18 0.73 -8.55 -3.44
N ILE A 19 1.39 -7.47 -3.02
CA ILE A 19 1.12 -6.12 -3.53
C ILE A 19 1.77 -5.97 -4.90
N ASP A 20 0.95 -5.79 -5.93
CA ASP A 20 1.41 -5.43 -7.28
C ASP A 20 1.76 -3.93 -7.35
N TRP A 21 2.96 -3.60 -6.86
CA TRP A 21 3.47 -2.24 -6.88
C TRP A 21 3.64 -1.68 -8.31
N GLU A 22 3.95 -2.54 -9.28
CA GLU A 22 4.14 -2.14 -10.68
C GLU A 22 2.80 -1.83 -11.35
N GLY A 23 1.77 -2.64 -11.10
CA GLY A 23 0.41 -2.38 -11.56
C GLY A 23 -0.15 -1.08 -10.98
N MET A 24 0.03 -0.85 -9.68
CA MET A 24 -0.40 0.39 -9.03
C MET A 24 0.32 1.62 -9.56
N ALA A 25 1.63 1.55 -9.82
CA ALA A 25 2.40 2.67 -10.37
C ALA A 25 1.90 3.08 -11.77
N LYS A 26 1.43 2.13 -12.60
CA LYS A 26 0.91 2.40 -13.95
C LYS A 26 -0.43 3.14 -13.95
N LEU A 27 -1.22 3.00 -12.88
CA LEU A 27 -2.51 3.68 -12.73
C LEU A 27 -2.35 5.15 -12.33
N LEU A 28 -1.17 5.56 -11.88
CA LEU A 28 -0.90 6.94 -11.47
C LEU A 28 -0.53 7.80 -12.68
N VAL A 29 -1.32 8.83 -12.92
CA VAL A 29 -1.19 9.70 -14.10
C VAL A 29 -0.39 10.98 -13.79
N THR A 30 -0.34 11.42 -12.54
CA THR A 30 0.38 12.64 -12.13
C THR A 30 1.77 12.33 -11.59
N ASP A 31 2.72 13.24 -11.87
CA ASP A 31 4.11 13.11 -11.43
C ASP A 31 4.25 13.21 -9.91
N GLU A 32 3.45 14.07 -9.25
CA GLU A 32 3.40 14.13 -7.79
C GLU A 32 2.93 12.81 -7.18
N ALA A 33 1.90 12.18 -7.73
CA ALA A 33 1.40 10.91 -7.21
C ALA A 33 2.42 9.78 -7.40
N ARG A 34 3.14 9.74 -8.53
CA ARG A 34 4.22 8.78 -8.77
C ARG A 34 5.37 8.94 -7.77
N LYS A 35 5.70 10.19 -7.44
CA LYS A 35 6.73 10.51 -6.44
C LYS A 35 6.31 10.05 -5.04
N GLU A 36 5.10 10.40 -4.60
CA GLU A 36 4.60 9.98 -3.28
C GLU A 36 4.41 8.47 -3.17
N PHE A 37 3.98 7.82 -4.25
CA PHE A 37 3.89 6.35 -4.31
C PHE A 37 5.26 5.67 -4.20
N SER A 38 6.27 6.23 -4.86
CA SER A 38 7.65 5.72 -4.75
C SER A 38 8.21 5.89 -3.33
N ASN A 39 7.89 7.01 -2.67
CA ASN A 39 8.24 7.23 -1.26
C ASN A 39 7.54 6.22 -0.34
N LEU A 40 6.25 5.98 -0.57
CA LEU A 40 5.46 5.00 0.18
C LEU A 40 6.04 3.58 0.04
N ARG A 41 6.38 3.16 -1.18
CA ARG A 41 6.99 1.85 -1.44
C ARG A 41 8.31 1.69 -0.68
N ARG A 42 9.18 2.71 -0.71
CA ARG A 42 10.45 2.69 0.03
C ARG A 42 10.23 2.57 1.54
N ALA A 43 9.33 3.37 2.10
CA ALA A 43 9.00 3.31 3.52
C ALA A 43 8.45 1.92 3.92
N PHE A 44 7.62 1.32 3.05
CA PHE A 44 7.10 -0.03 3.26
C PHE A 44 8.22 -1.08 3.25
N ASP A 45 9.11 -1.05 2.26
CA ASP A 45 10.22 -1.98 2.13
C ASP A 45 11.21 -1.85 3.31
N ASP A 46 11.49 -0.63 3.77
CA ASP A 46 12.34 -0.37 4.93
C ASP A 46 11.75 -0.95 6.22
N VAL A 47 10.46 -0.71 6.48
CA VAL A 47 9.77 -1.25 7.66
C VAL A 47 9.71 -2.77 7.60
N ASN A 48 9.38 -3.34 6.43
CA ASN A 48 9.31 -4.78 6.22
C ASN A 48 10.69 -5.45 6.42
N SER A 49 11.75 -4.83 5.91
CA SER A 49 13.14 -5.29 6.10
C SER A 49 13.55 -5.25 7.58
N GLN A 50 13.23 -4.17 8.30
CA GLN A 50 13.53 -4.06 9.73
C GLN A 50 12.78 -5.10 10.57
N LEU A 51 11.50 -5.35 10.27
CA LEU A 51 10.71 -6.38 10.95
C LEU A 51 11.30 -7.78 10.75
N GLN A 52 11.73 -8.11 9.53
CA GLN A 52 12.34 -9.40 9.22
C GLN A 52 13.71 -9.58 9.86
N THR A 53 14.55 -8.55 9.83
CA THR A 53 15.96 -8.70 10.23
C THR A 53 16.18 -8.47 11.72
N LYS A 54 15.52 -7.46 12.33
CA LYS A 54 15.82 -7.01 13.70
C LYS A 54 14.83 -7.52 14.74
N PHE A 55 13.56 -7.64 14.37
CA PHE A 55 12.49 -7.99 15.33
C PHE A 55 12.05 -9.45 15.27
N SER A 56 12.46 -10.19 14.23
CA SER A 56 12.19 -11.64 14.12
C SER A 56 13.25 -12.51 14.82
N GLN A 57 14.36 -11.91 15.25
CA GLN A 57 15.35 -12.58 16.09
C GLN A 57 14.84 -12.63 17.53
N GLU A 58 14.63 -13.83 18.08
CA GLU A 58 14.38 -13.96 19.51
C GLU A 58 15.65 -13.53 20.25
N PRO A 59 15.54 -12.66 21.28
CA PRO A 59 16.71 -12.20 22.01
C PRO A 59 17.44 -13.42 22.60
N GLU A 60 18.78 -13.41 22.48
CA GLU A 60 19.59 -14.53 22.97
C GLU A 60 19.31 -14.77 24.46
N PRO A 61 19.05 -16.03 24.87
CA PRO A 61 18.78 -16.34 26.27
C PRO A 61 19.93 -15.90 27.17
N ILE A 62 19.63 -15.09 28.18
CA ILE A 62 20.64 -14.65 29.15
C ILE A 62 21.16 -15.85 29.92
N ASN A 63 22.48 -16.09 29.86
CA ASN A 63 23.12 -17.18 30.59
C ASN A 63 23.38 -16.78 32.06
N TRP A 64 22.34 -16.83 32.88
CA TRP A 64 22.39 -16.48 34.29
C TRP A 64 23.40 -17.32 35.10
N GLU A 65 23.64 -18.56 34.70
CA GLU A 65 24.52 -19.49 35.41
C GLU A 65 26.01 -19.17 35.22
N TYR A 66 26.39 -18.64 34.06
CA TYR A 66 27.71 -18.08 33.82
C TYR A 66 27.98 -16.87 34.72
N TYR A 67 27.02 -15.94 34.82
CA TYR A 67 27.17 -14.75 35.66
C TYR A 67 27.15 -15.08 37.17
N ARG A 68 26.39 -16.10 37.59
CA ARG A 68 26.39 -16.59 38.98
C ARG A 68 27.77 -17.04 39.45
N LYS A 69 28.60 -17.62 38.57
CA LYS A 69 29.96 -18.07 38.89
C LYS A 69 30.97 -16.94 39.09
N GLY A 70 30.79 -15.80 38.42
CA GLY A 70 31.74 -14.67 38.46
C GLY A 70 31.42 -13.60 39.49
N ILE A 71 30.14 -13.30 39.72
CA ILE A 71 29.70 -12.12 40.48
C ILE A 71 28.99 -12.50 41.79
N GLY A 72 28.59 -13.77 41.93
CA GLY A 72 27.87 -14.30 43.10
C GLY A 72 26.36 -14.37 42.89
N SER A 73 25.72 -15.37 43.51
CA SER A 73 24.31 -15.72 43.27
C SER A 73 23.33 -14.60 43.62
N ARG A 74 23.54 -13.91 44.74
CA ARG A 74 22.59 -12.93 45.29
C ARG A 74 22.33 -11.74 44.36
N LEU A 75 23.37 -11.22 43.70
CA LEU A 75 23.20 -10.08 42.78
C LEU A 75 22.55 -10.53 41.47
N VAL A 76 22.97 -11.69 40.95
CA VAL A 76 22.42 -12.23 39.70
C VAL A 76 20.96 -12.63 39.84
N ASP A 77 20.56 -13.14 41.01
CA ASP A 77 19.18 -13.53 41.30
C ASP A 77 18.26 -12.30 41.44
N MET A 78 18.73 -11.22 42.08
CA MET A 78 18.00 -9.93 42.10
C MET A 78 17.79 -9.36 40.70
N TYR A 79 18.82 -9.40 39.84
CA TYR A 79 18.72 -8.90 38.47
C TYR A 79 17.83 -9.78 37.59
N LYS A 80 17.83 -11.09 37.81
CA LYS A 80 16.93 -12.02 37.13
C LYS A 80 15.47 -11.73 37.48
N GLU A 81 15.17 -11.55 38.77
CA GLU A 81 13.82 -11.22 39.24
C GLU A 81 13.35 -9.85 38.72
N ALA A 82 14.24 -8.84 38.72
CA ALA A 82 13.95 -7.54 38.14
C ALA A 82 13.71 -7.62 36.62
N TYR A 83 14.50 -8.40 35.89
CA TYR A 83 14.37 -8.60 34.44
C TYR A 83 13.06 -9.32 34.08
N ASP A 84 12.72 -10.37 34.82
CA ASP A 84 11.47 -11.11 34.62
C ASP A 84 10.23 -10.27 34.99
N SER A 85 10.38 -9.29 35.89
CA SER A 85 9.34 -8.33 36.26
C SER A 85 9.15 -7.19 35.23
N VAL A 86 10.06 -7.02 34.26
CA VAL A 86 9.90 -6.00 33.21
C VAL A 86 8.88 -6.49 32.19
N GLU A 87 7.68 -5.92 32.24
CA GLU A 87 6.70 -6.10 31.17
C GLU A 87 7.07 -5.21 29.97
N ILE A 88 7.38 -5.84 28.84
CA ILE A 88 7.61 -5.12 27.59
C ILE A 88 6.27 -4.52 27.12
N PRO A 89 6.15 -3.19 26.97
CA PRO A 89 4.92 -2.57 26.49
C PRO A 89 4.52 -3.15 25.13
N LYS A 90 3.32 -3.72 25.07
CA LYS A 90 2.77 -4.23 23.82
C LYS A 90 2.34 -3.07 22.94
N PHE A 91 2.66 -3.13 21.66
CA PHE A 91 2.16 -2.16 20.68
C PHE A 91 0.63 -2.15 20.69
N VAL A 92 0.04 -0.97 20.95
CA VAL A 92 -1.40 -0.75 20.83
C VAL A 92 -1.65 -0.09 19.48
N ASP A 93 -2.35 -0.80 18.59
CA ASP A 93 -2.70 -0.28 17.28
C ASP A 93 -3.80 0.78 17.40
N THR A 94 -3.38 2.05 17.41
CA THR A 94 -4.25 3.23 17.39
C THR A 94 -4.48 3.76 15.98
N VAL A 95 -3.82 3.18 14.98
CA VAL A 95 -3.68 3.72 13.63
C VAL A 95 -4.76 3.11 12.73
N THR A 96 -4.94 1.79 12.74
CA THR A 96 -5.96 1.10 11.91
C THR A 96 -7.38 1.68 12.03
N PRO A 97 -7.88 2.05 13.23
CA PRO A 97 -9.21 2.66 13.37
C PRO A 97 -9.33 4.04 12.70
N GLN A 98 -8.24 4.79 12.57
CA GLN A 98 -8.25 6.15 12.00
C GLN A 98 -8.27 6.16 10.47
N TYR A 99 -7.66 5.15 9.84
CA TYR A 99 -7.55 5.09 8.37
C TYR A 99 -8.74 4.37 7.72
N LYS A 100 -9.45 3.51 8.46
CA LYS A 100 -10.66 2.85 7.98
C LYS A 100 -11.72 3.82 7.42
N PRO A 101 -12.15 4.89 8.13
CA PRO A 101 -13.15 5.81 7.59
C PRO A 101 -12.64 6.61 6.38
N LYS A 102 -11.33 6.91 6.32
CA LYS A 102 -10.73 7.59 5.16
C LYS A 102 -10.75 6.70 3.92
N PHE A 103 -10.48 5.40 4.11
CA PHE A 103 -10.54 4.43 3.03
C PHE A 103 -11.98 4.22 2.54
N ASP A 104 -12.93 4.11 3.46
CA ASP A 104 -14.36 3.97 3.12
C ASP A 104 -14.87 5.20 2.34
N ALA A 105 -14.41 6.41 2.68
CA ALA A 105 -14.75 7.62 1.93
C ALA A 105 -14.21 7.62 0.49
N LEU A 106 -12.96 7.17 0.29
CA LEU A 106 -12.36 7.06 -1.04
C LEU A 106 -13.11 6.04 -1.93
N LEU A 107 -13.65 4.97 -1.35
CA LEU A 107 -14.47 4.00 -2.10
C LEU A 107 -15.77 4.61 -2.62
N VAL A 108 -16.35 5.56 -1.89
CA VAL A 108 -17.54 6.29 -2.33
C VAL A 108 -17.17 7.23 -3.48
N GLU A 109 -16.09 8.00 -3.32
CA GLU A 109 -15.60 8.91 -4.35
C GLU A 109 -15.26 8.18 -5.66
N LEU A 110 -14.62 7.02 -5.58
CA LEU A 110 -14.31 6.18 -6.74
C LEU A 110 -15.58 5.75 -7.50
N LYS A 111 -16.64 5.36 -6.79
CA LYS A 111 -17.91 5.00 -7.43
C LYS A 111 -18.57 6.19 -8.12
N GLU A 112 -18.48 7.37 -7.53
CA GLU A 112 -19.00 8.60 -8.14
C GLU A 112 -18.20 9.00 -9.38
N ALA A 113 -16.87 8.89 -9.32
CA ALA A 113 -15.98 9.15 -10.45
C ALA A 113 -16.21 8.18 -11.60
N GLU A 114 -16.41 6.88 -11.30
CA GLU A 114 -16.75 5.85 -12.29
C GLU A 114 -18.07 6.18 -13.00
N GLN A 115 -19.12 6.53 -12.26
CA GLN A 115 -20.39 6.91 -12.86
C GLN A 115 -20.30 8.17 -13.73
N LYS A 116 -19.49 9.16 -13.33
CA LYS A 116 -19.23 10.34 -14.16
C LYS A 116 -18.50 9.97 -15.45
N SER A 117 -17.48 9.12 -15.36
CA SER A 117 -16.71 8.65 -16.52
C SER A 117 -17.55 7.87 -17.51
N LEU A 118 -18.47 7.02 -17.02
CA LEU A 118 -19.40 6.28 -17.88
C LEU A 118 -20.32 7.23 -18.65
N LYS A 119 -20.90 8.23 -17.97
CA LYS A 119 -21.77 9.23 -18.61
C LYS A 119 -21.05 10.07 -19.66
N GLU A 120 -19.82 10.49 -19.38
CA GLU A 120 -19.00 11.21 -20.37
C GLU A 120 -18.64 10.31 -21.56
N SER A 121 -18.37 9.02 -21.33
CA SER A 121 -18.10 8.06 -22.41
C SER A 121 -19.32 7.86 -23.30
N GLU A 122 -20.51 7.70 -22.72
CA GLU A 122 -21.78 7.63 -23.48
C GLU A 122 -22.05 8.89 -24.30
N ARG A 123 -21.68 10.08 -23.79
CA ARG A 123 -21.79 11.34 -24.55
C ARG A 123 -20.81 11.35 -25.73
N LEU A 124 -19.56 11.00 -25.49
CA LEU A 124 -18.52 10.94 -26.52
C LEU A 124 -18.86 9.93 -27.62
N GLU A 125 -19.43 8.78 -27.28
CA GLU A 125 -19.86 7.78 -28.27
C GLU A 125 -20.95 8.33 -29.20
N LYS A 126 -21.91 9.10 -28.67
CA LYS A 126 -22.92 9.77 -29.51
C LYS A 126 -22.30 10.82 -30.42
N GLU A 127 -21.42 11.66 -29.89
CA GLU A 127 -20.70 12.67 -30.70
C GLU A 127 -19.87 12.01 -31.81
N VAL A 128 -19.23 10.87 -31.53
CA VAL A 128 -18.47 10.11 -32.55
C VAL A 128 -19.41 9.55 -33.62
N ALA A 129 -20.58 9.03 -33.26
CA ALA A 129 -21.56 8.54 -34.22
C ALA A 129 -22.06 9.67 -35.14
N ASP A 130 -22.43 10.82 -34.57
CA ASP A 130 -22.89 11.99 -35.33
C ASP A 130 -21.79 12.49 -36.30
N VAL A 131 -20.53 12.54 -35.84
CA VAL A 131 -19.39 12.92 -36.68
C VAL A 131 -19.13 11.89 -37.79
N GLN A 132 -19.30 10.59 -37.52
CA GLN A 132 -19.19 9.56 -38.56
C GLN A 132 -20.29 9.69 -39.62
N GLU A 133 -21.53 9.98 -39.22
CA GLU A 133 -22.62 10.23 -40.15
C GLU A 133 -22.37 11.47 -41.01
N LEU A 134 -21.95 12.58 -40.38
CA LEU A 134 -21.57 13.80 -41.09
C LEU A 134 -20.41 13.56 -42.06
N LYS A 135 -19.42 12.75 -41.69
CA LYS A 135 -18.32 12.37 -42.59
C LYS A 135 -18.83 11.62 -43.82
N VAL A 136 -19.73 10.66 -43.63
CA VAL A 136 -20.34 9.90 -44.73
C VAL A 136 -21.16 10.82 -45.63
N PHE A 137 -21.91 11.76 -45.05
CA PHE A 137 -22.69 12.73 -45.80
C PHE A 137 -21.79 13.70 -46.60
N ILE A 138 -20.79 14.30 -45.97
CA ILE A 138 -19.96 15.38 -46.55
C ILE A 138 -18.93 14.85 -47.57
N SER A 139 -18.41 13.63 -47.38
CA SER A 139 -17.35 13.06 -48.22
C SER A 139 -17.69 13.02 -49.73
N PRO A 140 -18.89 12.57 -50.17
CA PRO A 140 -19.30 12.65 -51.56
C PRO A 140 -19.39 14.08 -52.11
N TYR A 141 -19.90 15.04 -51.34
CA TYR A 141 -20.01 16.44 -51.77
C TYR A 141 -18.63 17.07 -51.94
N PHE A 142 -17.70 16.79 -51.04
CA PHE A 142 -16.33 17.29 -51.12
C PHE A 142 -15.60 16.71 -52.34
N SER A 143 -15.79 15.41 -52.60
CA SER A 143 -15.27 14.74 -53.79
C SER A 143 -15.80 15.38 -55.07
N MET A 144 -17.12 15.59 -55.16
CA MET A 144 -17.76 16.24 -56.33
C MET A 144 -17.28 17.69 -56.52
N TYR A 145 -17.06 18.44 -55.43
CA TYR A 145 -16.51 19.79 -55.50
C TYR A 145 -15.08 19.79 -56.07
N ILE A 146 -14.20 18.89 -55.61
CA ILE A 146 -12.83 18.78 -56.14
C ILE A 146 -12.84 18.47 -57.64
N TYR A 147 -13.69 17.54 -58.10
CA TYR A 147 -13.79 17.19 -59.53
C TYR A 147 -14.39 18.32 -60.39
N SER A 148 -15.13 19.27 -59.81
CA SER A 148 -15.69 20.42 -60.54
C SER A 148 -14.71 21.58 -60.76
N TYR A 149 -13.58 21.60 -60.04
CA TYR A 149 -12.55 22.64 -60.13
C TYR A 149 -11.26 22.13 -60.82
N GLN A 150 -11.31 20.97 -61.46
CA GLN A 150 -10.20 20.34 -62.19
C GLN A 150 -10.57 20.18 -63.67
#